data_AF-A0A6H1ZQX2-F1
#
_entry.id   AF-A0A6H1ZQX2-F1
#
_cell.length_a   1.000
_cell.length_b   1.000
_cell.length_c   1.000
_cell.angle_alpha   90.00
_cell.angle_beta   90.00
_cell.angle_gamma   90.00
#
_symmetry.space_group_name_H-M   'P 1'
#
loop_
_entity.id
_entity.type
_entity.pdbx_description
1 polymer ?
#
loop_
_entity_poly.entity_id
_entity_poly.type
_entity_poly.pdbx_seq_one_letter_code
_entity_poly.pdbx_strand_id
1 'polypeptide(L)'
;MNEEKLKEKIIAILLEYQGKSYTNKTVEQFVELVYQAMHKQRTSAQNRALHKNFDLIAEKMNDAGYDVRETIKMSIPFTTQIVKDYIWRPFQKKMFSKESTTELERNSGEIQQIHEVVMRELGERLGIEYHDFPYSPEKRKEFEDSILR
;
A
#
# COMPACT_ATOMS: atom_id res chain seq x y z
N MET A 1 15.12 7.84 4.03
CA MET A 1 16.44 7.17 4.00
C MET A 1 16.56 6.53 2.63
N ASN A 2 17.56 6.89 1.82
CA ASN A 2 17.69 6.34 0.47
C ASN A 2 18.17 4.87 0.54
N GLU A 3 17.90 4.11 -0.52
CA GLU A 3 18.23 2.68 -0.66
C GLU A 3 19.70 2.39 -0.29
N GLU A 4 20.61 3.26 -0.75
CA GLU A 4 22.06 3.15 -0.53
C GLU A 4 22.43 3.25 0.95
N LYS A 5 21.91 4.25 1.69
CA LYS A 5 22.17 4.40 3.13
C LYS A 5 21.60 3.27 3.98
N LEU A 6 20.50 2.64 3.54
CA LEU A 6 19.92 1.49 4.24
C LEU A 6 20.78 0.23 4.04
N LYS A 7 21.25 0.00 2.81
CA LYS A 7 22.19 -1.10 2.50
C LYS A 7 23.48 -0.95 3.30
N GLU A 8 24.06 0.25 3.37
CA GLU A 8 25.25 0.54 4.18
C GLU A 8 25.04 0.26 5.67
N LYS A 9 23.89 0.66 6.23
CA LYS A 9 23.58 0.45 7.65
C LYS A 9 23.40 -1.03 8.00
N ILE A 10 22.83 -1.83 7.10
CA ILE A 10 22.69 -3.27 7.30
C ILE A 10 24.06 -3.97 7.21
N ILE A 11 24.92 -3.56 6.27
CA ILE A 11 26.30 -4.07 6.17
C ILE A 11 27.09 -3.78 7.46
N ALA A 12 27.00 -2.56 7.99
CA ALA A 12 27.68 -2.17 9.22
C ALA A 12 27.27 -3.03 10.43
N ILE A 13 25.96 -3.27 10.61
CA ILE A 13 25.43 -4.13 11.68
C ILE A 13 25.91 -5.58 11.52
N LEU A 14 25.95 -6.10 10.30
CA LEU A 14 26.37 -7.49 10.03
C LEU A 14 27.87 -7.70 10.24
N LEU A 15 28.70 -6.71 9.91
CA LEU A 15 30.14 -6.74 10.17
C LEU A 15 30.47 -6.63 11.67
N GLU A 16 29.68 -5.87 12.44
CA GLU A 16 29.82 -5.79 13.91
C GLU A 16 29.43 -7.10 14.61
N TYR A 17 28.43 -7.83 14.09
CA TYR A 17 27.83 -8.96 14.82
C TYR A 17 28.66 -10.26 14.77
N GLN A 18 29.54 -10.44 13.79
CA GLN A 18 30.32 -11.67 13.67
C GLN A 18 31.78 -11.39 13.32
N GLY A 19 32.68 -11.61 14.28
CA GLY A 19 34.14 -11.66 14.08
C GLY A 19 34.61 -12.83 13.19
N LYS A 20 33.97 -13.04 12.04
CA LYS A 20 34.34 -13.99 11.00
C LYS A 20 34.49 -13.24 9.68
N SER A 21 35.59 -13.53 8.97
CA SER A 21 35.91 -12.98 7.66
C SER A 21 34.97 -13.57 6.60
N TYR A 22 33.83 -12.92 6.38
CA TYR A 22 33.02 -13.17 5.19
C TYR A 22 33.58 -12.36 4.03
N THR A 23 33.57 -12.94 2.83
CA THR A 23 33.93 -12.18 1.62
C THR A 23 32.86 -11.12 1.31
N ASN A 24 33.23 -9.95 0.79
CA ASN A 24 32.28 -8.89 0.43
C ASN A 24 31.12 -9.41 -0.45
N LYS A 25 31.42 -10.34 -1.37
CA LYS A 25 30.44 -10.97 -2.26
C LYS A 25 29.33 -11.75 -1.52
N THR A 26 29.67 -12.46 -0.44
CA THR A 26 28.68 -13.18 0.40
C THR A 26 27.81 -12.24 1.23
N VAL A 27 28.36 -11.10 1.67
CA VAL A 27 27.60 -10.08 2.42
C VAL A 27 26.65 -9.34 1.48
N GLU A 28 27.10 -8.96 0.28
CA GLU A 28 26.26 -8.31 -0.74
C GLU A 28 25.07 -9.19 -1.16
N GLN A 29 25.31 -10.49 -1.42
CA GLN A 29 24.24 -11.43 -1.76
C GLN A 29 23.22 -11.59 -0.63
N PHE A 30 23.67 -11.59 0.62
CA PHE A 30 22.79 -11.67 1.78
C PHE A 30 22.00 -10.37 1.98
N VAL A 31 22.63 -9.21 1.81
CA VAL A 31 21.98 -7.90 1.89
C VAL A 31 20.91 -7.77 0.81
N GLU A 32 21.21 -8.18 -0.43
CA GLU A 32 20.23 -8.18 -1.51
C GLU A 32 19.06 -9.13 -1.20
N LEU A 33 19.33 -10.34 -0.67
CA LEU A 33 18.27 -11.27 -0.27
C LEU A 33 17.38 -10.68 0.84
N VAL A 34 17.97 -10.05 1.86
CA VAL A 34 17.23 -9.39 2.95
C VAL A 34 16.44 -8.20 2.41
N TYR A 35 17.02 -7.40 1.52
CA TYR A 35 16.36 -6.27 0.86
C TYR A 35 15.14 -6.73 0.05
N GLN A 36 15.31 -7.76 -0.79
CA GLN A 36 14.20 -8.36 -1.55
C GLN A 36 13.14 -8.99 -0.63
N ALA A 37 13.54 -9.54 0.52
CA ALA A 37 12.60 -10.05 1.51
C ALA A 37 11.80 -8.93 2.21
N MET A 38 12.41 -7.76 2.40
CA MET A 38 11.78 -6.58 2.99
C MET A 38 10.90 -5.79 2.00
N HIS A 39 11.30 -5.72 0.73
CA HIS A 39 10.61 -5.00 -0.34
C HIS A 39 9.77 -5.91 -1.25
N LYS A 40 9.16 -6.96 -0.68
CA LYS A 40 8.21 -7.79 -1.42
C LYS A 40 6.99 -6.98 -1.88
N GLN A 41 6.50 -7.29 -3.08
CA GLN A 41 5.21 -6.79 -3.56
C GLN A 41 4.10 -7.07 -2.52
N ARG A 42 3.05 -6.24 -2.52
CA ARG A 42 1.91 -6.40 -1.59
C ARG A 42 1.34 -7.81 -1.65
N THR A 43 1.02 -8.36 -0.49
CA THR A 43 0.36 -9.68 -0.44
C THR A 43 -1.01 -9.64 -1.07
N SER A 44 -1.49 -10.80 -1.48
CA SER A 44 -2.87 -11.00 -1.97
C SER A 44 -3.92 -10.49 -0.98
N ALA A 45 -3.69 -10.65 0.33
CA ALA A 45 -4.58 -10.13 1.38
C ALA A 45 -4.64 -8.59 1.39
N GLN A 46 -3.49 -7.91 1.33
CA GLN A 46 -3.43 -6.45 1.24
C GLN A 46 -4.03 -5.94 -0.07
N ASN A 47 -3.83 -6.65 -1.18
CA ASN A 47 -4.43 -6.27 -2.45
C ASN A 47 -5.96 -6.38 -2.40
N ARG A 48 -6.51 -7.45 -1.82
CA ARG A 48 -7.96 -7.58 -1.60
C ARG A 48 -8.52 -6.50 -0.69
N ALA A 49 -7.81 -6.17 0.39
CA ALA A 49 -8.20 -5.08 1.29
C ALA A 49 -8.26 -3.74 0.55
N LEU A 50 -7.25 -3.44 -0.28
CA LEU A 50 -7.23 -2.22 -1.09
C LEU A 50 -8.43 -2.14 -2.04
N HIS A 51 -8.75 -3.23 -2.74
CA HIS A 51 -9.92 -3.28 -3.60
C HIS A 51 -11.23 -3.12 -2.81
N LYS A 52 -11.35 -3.76 -1.64
CA LYS A 52 -12.53 -3.59 -0.79
C LYS A 52 -12.68 -2.15 -0.30
N ASN A 53 -11.58 -1.45 -0.04
CA ASN A 53 -11.63 -0.04 0.31
C ASN A 53 -12.18 0.81 -0.83
N PHE A 54 -11.79 0.53 -2.08
CA PHE A 54 -12.33 1.22 -3.25
C PHE A 54 -13.83 0.98 -3.41
N ASP A 55 -14.30 -0.22 -3.11
CA ASP A 55 -15.74 -0.55 -3.11
C ASP A 55 -16.48 0.30 -2.06
N LEU A 56 -15.97 0.36 -0.83
CA LEU A 56 -16.61 1.13 0.25
C LEU A 56 -16.69 2.62 -0.07
N ILE A 57 -15.63 3.20 -0.64
CA ILE A 57 -15.65 4.61 -1.10
C ILE A 57 -16.71 4.79 -2.18
N ALA A 58 -16.79 3.87 -3.15
CA ALA A 58 -17.78 3.94 -4.21
C ALA A 58 -19.21 3.88 -3.68
N GLU A 59 -19.50 2.94 -2.77
CA GLU A 59 -20.79 2.82 -2.06
C GLU A 59 -21.15 4.14 -1.36
N LYS A 60 -20.25 4.68 -0.53
CA LYS A 60 -20.50 5.95 0.19
C LYS A 60 -20.74 7.14 -0.74
N MET A 61 -20.01 7.22 -1.86
CA MET A 61 -20.21 8.31 -2.82
C MET A 61 -21.56 8.20 -3.55
N ASN A 62 -21.98 6.97 -3.89
CA ASN A 62 -23.29 6.73 -4.49
C ASN A 62 -24.42 7.03 -3.49
N ASP A 63 -24.27 6.62 -2.23
CA ASP A 63 -25.26 6.88 -1.16
C ASP A 63 -25.42 8.38 -0.89
N ALA A 64 -24.32 9.14 -0.98
CA ALA A 64 -24.33 10.59 -0.90
C ALA A 64 -24.87 11.29 -2.17
N GLY A 65 -25.25 10.53 -3.21
CA GLY A 65 -25.83 11.05 -4.45
C GLY A 65 -24.82 11.69 -5.40
N TYR A 66 -23.51 11.40 -5.25
CA TYR A 66 -22.48 11.87 -6.16
C TYR A 66 -22.41 10.98 -7.41
N ASP A 67 -22.08 11.61 -8.55
CA ASP A 67 -21.88 10.95 -9.83
C ASP A 67 -20.57 11.36 -10.51
N VAL A 68 -20.06 10.49 -11.40
CA VAL A 68 -18.83 10.75 -12.15
C VAL A 68 -19.20 11.39 -13.49
N ARG A 69 -18.58 12.54 -13.81
CA ARG A 69 -18.84 13.30 -15.06
C ARG A 69 -17.52 13.76 -15.68
N GLU A 70 -17.04 13.11 -16.73
CA GLU A 70 -15.77 13.52 -17.36
C GLU A 70 -15.87 14.11 -18.77
N THR A 71 -16.85 13.76 -19.61
CA THR A 71 -16.94 14.36 -20.97
C THR A 71 -18.30 14.22 -21.63
N ILE A 72 -19.04 13.15 -21.32
CA ILE A 72 -20.45 12.98 -21.69
C ILE A 72 -21.26 13.18 -20.41
N LYS A 73 -22.31 14.02 -20.45
CA LYS A 73 -23.21 14.28 -19.32
C LYS A 73 -24.12 13.07 -19.03
N MET A 74 -23.51 11.92 -18.73
CA MET A 74 -24.20 10.77 -18.17
C MET A 74 -23.72 10.61 -16.74
N SER A 75 -24.68 10.56 -15.83
CA SER A 75 -24.47 10.23 -14.43
C SER A 75 -24.12 8.75 -14.36
N ILE A 76 -22.86 8.41 -14.11
CA ILE A 76 -22.41 7.02 -13.93
C ILE A 76 -22.12 6.82 -12.44
N PRO A 77 -22.62 5.73 -11.83
CA PRO A 77 -22.33 5.42 -10.44
C PRO A 77 -20.83 5.19 -10.23
N PHE A 78 -20.34 5.53 -9.04
CA PHE A 78 -18.99 5.19 -8.63
C PHE A 78 -18.82 3.66 -8.62
N THR A 79 -17.68 3.23 -9.14
CA THR A 79 -17.23 1.84 -9.11
C THR A 79 -15.82 1.76 -8.53
N THR A 80 -15.39 0.57 -8.11
CA THR A 80 -14.03 0.26 -7.65
C THR A 80 -12.96 0.85 -8.57
N GLN A 81 -13.16 0.70 -9.88
CA GLN A 81 -12.18 1.11 -10.89
C GLN A 81 -12.13 2.64 -10.98
N ILE A 82 -13.29 3.31 -10.90
CA ILE A 82 -13.34 4.78 -10.90
C ILE A 82 -12.66 5.33 -9.66
N VAL A 83 -12.95 4.79 -8.48
CA VAL A 83 -12.28 5.21 -7.24
C VAL A 83 -10.78 4.97 -7.35
N LYS A 84 -10.36 3.82 -7.85
CA LYS A 84 -8.93 3.51 -8.04
C LYS A 84 -8.25 4.52 -8.98
N ASP A 85 -8.82 4.78 -10.15
CA ASP A 85 -8.15 5.53 -11.20
C ASP A 85 -8.25 7.05 -11.04
N TYR A 86 -9.40 7.56 -10.56
CA TYR A 86 -9.67 8.99 -10.48
C TYR A 86 -9.55 9.58 -9.08
N ILE A 87 -9.61 8.74 -8.04
CA ILE A 87 -9.42 9.19 -6.66
C ILE A 87 -8.07 8.71 -6.15
N TRP A 88 -7.83 7.40 -6.10
CA TRP A 88 -6.63 6.88 -5.45
C TRP A 88 -5.32 7.20 -6.20
N ARG A 89 -5.24 6.88 -7.50
CA ARG A 89 -4.01 7.05 -8.28
C ARG A 89 -3.47 8.49 -8.31
N PRO A 90 -4.29 9.54 -8.44
CA PRO A 90 -3.79 10.91 -8.37
C PRO A 90 -3.06 11.23 -7.05
N PHE A 91 -3.58 10.76 -5.91
CA PHE A 91 -2.92 10.95 -4.62
C PHE A 91 -1.66 10.11 -4.53
N GLN A 92 -1.72 8.85 -4.94
CA GLN A 92 -0.56 7.95 -4.98
C GLN A 92 0.61 8.54 -5.77
N LYS A 93 0.34 9.06 -6.97
CA LYS A 93 1.35 9.67 -7.85
C LYS A 93 1.92 10.95 -7.24
N LYS A 94 1.06 11.81 -6.66
CA LYS A 94 1.49 13.06 -6.03
C LYS A 94 2.30 12.84 -4.75
N MET A 95 1.94 11.84 -3.93
CA MET A 95 2.57 11.60 -2.64
C MET A 95 3.84 10.75 -2.75
N PHE A 96 3.87 9.76 -3.67
CA PHE A 96 4.95 8.77 -3.73
C PHE A 96 5.56 8.57 -5.12
N SER A 97 5.11 9.31 -6.14
CA SER A 97 5.57 9.17 -7.54
C SER A 97 5.44 7.75 -8.11
N LYS A 98 4.47 6.99 -7.58
CA LYS A 98 4.15 5.62 -7.99
C LYS A 98 2.90 5.65 -8.88
N GLU A 99 2.96 5.01 -10.04
CA GLU A 99 1.87 5.04 -11.05
C GLU A 99 0.90 3.87 -10.86
N SER A 100 1.44 2.70 -10.52
CA SER A 100 0.65 1.51 -10.26
C SER A 100 0.44 1.32 -8.78
N THR A 101 -0.79 0.94 -8.40
CA THR A 101 -1.02 0.45 -7.03
C THR A 101 0.03 -0.58 -6.67
N THR A 102 0.43 -1.53 -7.54
CA THR A 102 1.44 -2.61 -7.32
C THR A 102 2.81 -2.14 -6.88
N GLU A 103 3.17 -0.88 -7.09
CA GLU A 103 4.44 -0.29 -6.67
C GLU A 103 4.43 0.17 -5.20
N LEU A 104 3.25 0.31 -4.58
CA LEU A 104 3.15 0.60 -3.15
C LEU A 104 3.74 -0.53 -2.31
N GLU A 105 4.62 -0.19 -1.39
CA GLU A 105 5.35 -1.15 -0.59
C GLU A 105 4.51 -1.69 0.57
N ARG A 106 4.75 -2.95 0.93
CA ARG A 106 3.94 -3.70 1.89
C ARG A 106 4.02 -3.16 3.33
N ASN A 107 5.19 -2.68 3.75
CA ASN A 107 5.51 -2.31 5.12
C ASN A 107 5.89 -0.82 5.28
N SER A 108 5.70 -0.02 4.23
CA SER A 108 6.11 1.39 4.18
C SER A 108 5.12 2.34 4.87
N GLY A 109 3.87 1.89 5.12
CA GLY A 109 2.78 2.74 5.61
C GLY A 109 2.15 3.65 4.54
N GLU A 110 2.62 3.57 3.29
CA GLU A 110 2.13 4.42 2.19
C GLU A 110 0.62 4.29 1.97
N ILE A 111 0.08 3.09 2.11
CA ILE A 111 -1.37 2.84 1.94
C ILE A 111 -2.18 3.56 3.02
N GLN A 112 -1.78 3.46 4.29
CA GLN A 112 -2.43 4.18 5.39
C GLN A 112 -2.37 5.69 5.15
N GLN A 113 -1.22 6.22 4.74
CA GLN A 113 -1.04 7.65 4.48
C GLN A 113 -1.94 8.14 3.35
N ILE A 114 -2.03 7.41 2.23
CA ILE A 114 -2.95 7.77 1.13
C ILE A 114 -4.39 7.71 1.62
N HIS A 115 -4.77 6.65 2.32
CA HIS A 115 -6.12 6.45 2.82
C HIS A 115 -6.58 7.60 3.74
N GLU A 116 -5.76 7.98 4.72
CA GLU A 116 -6.05 9.08 5.63
C GLU A 116 -6.27 10.40 4.89
N VAL A 117 -5.39 10.71 3.93
CA VAL A 117 -5.50 11.94 3.14
C VAL A 117 -6.76 11.91 2.25
N VAL A 118 -7.02 10.79 1.58
CA VAL A 118 -8.22 10.63 0.73
C VAL A 118 -9.48 10.79 1.57
N MET A 119 -9.61 10.08 2.69
CA MET A 119 -10.81 10.15 3.54
C MET A 119 -10.99 11.53 4.16
N ARG A 120 -9.90 12.22 4.53
CA ARG A 120 -9.97 13.61 4.98
C ARG A 120 -10.52 14.53 3.89
N GLU A 121 -9.96 14.48 2.68
CA GLU A 121 -10.41 15.35 1.58
C GLU A 121 -11.86 15.04 1.15
N LEU A 122 -12.25 13.76 1.16
CA LEU A 122 -13.63 13.37 0.88
C LEU A 122 -14.59 13.84 1.98
N GLY A 123 -14.18 13.78 3.26
CA GLY A 123 -14.96 14.31 4.37
C GLY A 123 -15.10 15.83 4.34
N GLU A 124 -14.00 16.56 4.13
CA GLU A 124 -13.99 18.02 4.13
C GLU A 124 -14.73 18.61 2.93
N ARG A 125 -14.60 18.00 1.73
CA ARG A 125 -15.17 18.56 0.50
C ARG A 125 -16.54 18.02 0.15
N LEU A 126 -16.79 16.75 0.46
CA LEU A 126 -17.97 16.01 0.01
C LEU A 126 -18.82 15.50 1.18
N GLY A 127 -18.43 15.76 2.43
CA GLY A 127 -19.18 15.31 3.60
C GLY A 127 -19.22 13.78 3.76
N ILE A 128 -18.32 13.06 3.09
CA ILE A 128 -18.25 11.59 3.19
C ILE A 128 -17.68 11.21 4.55
N GLU A 129 -18.44 10.41 5.30
CA GLU A 129 -18.02 9.94 6.61
C GLU A 129 -16.77 9.06 6.50
N TYR A 130 -15.81 9.32 7.38
CA TYR A 130 -14.62 8.49 7.53
C TYR A 130 -14.99 7.02 7.78
N HIS A 131 -14.25 6.10 7.19
CA HIS A 131 -14.29 4.68 7.53
C HIS A 131 -12.89 4.13 7.64
N ASP A 132 -12.71 3.11 8.47
CA ASP A 132 -11.42 2.47 8.64
C ASP A 132 -11.01 1.66 7.42
N PHE A 133 -9.71 1.64 7.14
CA PHE A 133 -9.18 0.80 6.06
C PHE A 133 -9.51 -0.67 6.35
N PRO A 134 -10.15 -1.41 5.43
CA PRO A 134 -10.63 -2.76 5.68
C PRO A 134 -9.47 -3.70 5.98
N TYR A 135 -9.48 -4.27 7.19
CA TYR A 135 -8.53 -5.28 7.64
C TYR A 135 -9.26 -6.62 7.83
N SER A 136 -8.65 -7.73 7.41
CA SER A 136 -9.20 -9.08 7.64
C SER A 136 -8.29 -9.82 8.64
N PRO A 137 -8.65 -9.84 9.94
CA PRO A 137 -7.89 -10.54 10.97
C PRO A 137 -7.86 -12.06 10.75
N GLU A 138 -8.98 -12.63 10.27
CA GLU A 138 -9.20 -14.06 10.09
C GLU A 138 -8.17 -14.69 9.14
N LYS A 139 -7.90 -14.03 8.01
CA LYS A 139 -6.94 -14.51 7.00
C LYS A 139 -5.48 -14.45 7.44
N ARG A 140 -5.17 -13.60 8.43
CA ARG A 140 -3.83 -13.54 9.03
C ARG A 140 -3.63 -14.70 10.00
N LYS A 141 -4.66 -15.01 10.78
CA LYS A 141 -4.68 -16.15 11.70
C LYS A 141 -4.58 -17.48 10.96
N GLU A 142 -5.34 -17.64 9.86
CA GLU A 142 -5.22 -18.82 8.98
C GLU A 142 -3.82 -19.00 8.38
N PHE A 143 -3.17 -17.89 8.01
CA PHE A 143 -1.79 -17.92 7.49
C PHE A 143 -0.79 -18.30 8.59
N GLU A 144 -0.90 -17.70 9.78
CA GLU A 144 -0.04 -18.00 10.93
C GLU A 144 -0.21 -19.47 11.38
N ASP A 145 -1.45 -19.97 11.41
CA ASP A 145 -1.77 -21.37 11.73
C ASP A 145 -1.27 -22.35 10.65
N SER A 146 -1.17 -21.91 9.38
CA SER A 146 -0.63 -22.73 8.27
C SER A 146 0.90 -22.89 8.30
N ILE A 147 1.61 -21.96 8.93
CA ILE A 147 3.08 -21.99 9.06
C ILE A 147 3.54 -22.82 10.26
N LEU A 148 2.64 -23.06 11.22
CA LEU A 148 2.90 -23.82 12.44
C LEU A 148 2.53 -25.32 12.34
N ARG A 149 2.10 -25.79 11.17
CA ARG A 149 1.84 -27.21 10.86
C ARG A 149 2.91 -27.79 9.96
#